data_AF-A0A2N0RED1-F1
#
_entry.id   AF-A0A2N0RED1-F1
#
_cell.length_a   1.000
_cell.length_b   1.000
_cell.length_c   1.000
_cell.angle_alpha   90.00
_cell.angle_beta   90.00
_cell.angle_gamma   90.00
#
_symmetry.space_group_name_H-M   'P 1'
#
loop_
_entity.id
_entity.type
_entity.pdbx_description
1 polymer ?
#
loop_
_entity_poly.entity_id
_entity_poly.type
_entity_poly.pdbx_seq_one_letter_code
_entity_poly.pdbx_strand_id
1 'polypeptide(L)'
;MRDSDEILGGYNPIEWKFDGSYGITNDSFIFSFKNSDIILSRVRNEKDAICNGFTEGPSFGNGDLRATNGSIIQCHKESYEKPIRNTDDCDVIGEIEIFQVV
;
A
#
# COMPACT_ATOMS: atom_id res chain seq x y z
N MET A 1 20.02 12.72 3.45
CA MET A 1 19.22 12.21 2.32
C MET A 1 17.78 12.24 2.78
N ARG A 2 17.05 13.29 2.42
CA ARG A 2 15.70 13.59 2.95
C ARG A 2 14.84 14.28 1.89
N ASP A 3 15.13 14.01 0.61
CA ASP A 3 14.52 14.68 -0.54
C ASP A 3 14.00 13.63 -1.54
N SER A 4 13.15 12.71 -1.07
CA SER A 4 12.25 12.07 -2.01
C SER A 4 10.90 12.76 -1.85
N ASP A 5 10.54 13.60 -2.82
CA ASP A 5 9.16 14.04 -3.07
C ASP A 5 8.32 12.86 -3.58
N GLU A 6 8.49 11.70 -2.95
CA GLU A 6 7.81 10.46 -3.30
C GLU A 6 6.58 10.31 -2.42
N ILE A 7 5.44 10.16 -3.07
CA ILE A 7 4.17 9.85 -2.42
C ILE A 7 3.83 8.41 -2.78
N LEU A 8 3.64 7.59 -1.76
CA LEU A 8 3.08 6.26 -1.89
C LEU A 8 1.68 6.28 -1.32
N GLY A 9 0.75 5.58 -1.97
CA GLY A 9 -0.60 5.52 -1.47
C GLY A 9 -1.39 4.36 -2.04
N GLY A 10 -2.57 4.17 -1.49
CA GLY A 10 -3.52 3.19 -1.96
C GLY A 10 -4.94 3.59 -1.63
N TYR A 11 -5.86 3.09 -2.45
CA TYR A 11 -7.29 3.23 -2.26
C TYR A 11 -7.88 1.86 -1.96
N ASN A 12 -8.68 1.80 -0.90
CA ASN A 12 -9.43 0.61 -0.51
C ASN A 12 -10.93 0.98 -0.37
N PRO A 13 -11.85 0.38 -1.14
CA PRO A 13 -13.28 0.69 -1.08
C PRO A 13 -14.02 -0.04 0.05
N ILE A 14 -13.39 -1.02 0.69
CA ILE A 14 -14.00 -1.81 1.76
C ILE A 14 -13.48 -1.36 3.13
N GLU A 15 -14.22 -1.69 4.18
CA GLU A 15 -13.84 -1.41 5.56
C GLU A 15 -12.50 -2.08 5.91
N TRP A 16 -11.61 -1.33 6.58
CA TRP A 16 -10.38 -1.87 7.16
C TRP A 16 -10.70 -2.68 8.40
N LYS A 17 -10.15 -3.90 8.49
CA LYS A 17 -10.33 -4.80 9.64
C LYS A 17 -9.00 -5.03 10.34
N PHE A 18 -9.07 -5.67 11.51
CA PHE A 18 -7.91 -6.07 12.31
C PHE A 18 -8.11 -7.49 12.88
N ASP A 19 -8.57 -8.40 12.03
CA ASP A 19 -8.96 -9.77 12.39
C ASP A 19 -8.08 -10.86 11.76
N GLY A 20 -6.99 -10.48 11.09
CA GLY A 20 -6.09 -11.38 10.38
C GLY A 20 -6.62 -11.91 9.05
N SER A 21 -7.82 -11.50 8.61
CA SER A 21 -8.39 -11.94 7.34
C SER A 21 -7.86 -11.11 6.16
N TYR A 22 -8.10 -11.62 4.95
CA TYR A 22 -7.94 -10.82 3.74
C TYR A 22 -9.26 -10.14 3.37
N GLY A 23 -9.18 -8.83 3.08
CA GLY A 23 -10.25 -8.08 2.47
C GLY A 23 -10.29 -8.37 0.97
N ILE A 24 -11.43 -8.88 0.49
CA ILE A 24 -11.60 -9.29 -0.90
C ILE A 24 -12.18 -8.13 -1.72
N THR A 25 -11.44 -7.65 -2.71
CA THR A 25 -11.89 -6.60 -3.62
C THR A 25 -11.03 -6.51 -4.88
N ASN A 26 -11.62 -6.17 -6.03
CA ASN A 26 -10.89 -5.85 -7.28
C ASN A 26 -10.70 -4.35 -7.48
N ASP A 27 -11.39 -3.54 -6.69
CA ASP A 27 -11.48 -2.09 -6.90
C ASP A 27 -10.38 -1.32 -6.15
N SER A 28 -9.60 -2.01 -5.30
CA SER A 28 -8.41 -1.44 -4.69
C SER A 28 -7.31 -1.21 -5.72
N PHE A 29 -6.50 -0.18 -5.47
CA PHE A 29 -5.30 0.10 -6.23
C PHE A 29 -4.26 0.74 -5.33
N ILE A 30 -3.00 0.57 -5.69
CA ILE A 30 -1.87 1.27 -5.09
C ILE A 30 -1.18 2.13 -6.16
N PHE A 31 -0.51 3.18 -5.71
CA PHE A 31 0.18 4.09 -6.59
C PHE A 31 1.46 4.64 -5.98
N SER A 32 2.35 5.10 -6.86
CA SER A 32 3.46 5.96 -6.50
C SER A 32 3.51 7.19 -7.39
N PHE A 33 3.84 8.32 -6.79
CA PHE A 33 4.22 9.55 -7.45
C PHE A 33 5.64 9.87 -7.05
N LYS A 34 6.55 10.00 -8.02
CA LYS A 34 7.92 10.43 -7.75
C LYS A 34 8.35 11.36 -8.87
N ASN A 35 8.55 12.65 -8.55
CA ASN A 35 8.78 13.69 -9.54
C ASN A 35 7.63 13.74 -10.58
N SER A 36 7.91 13.34 -11.83
CA SER A 36 6.91 13.26 -12.92
C SER A 36 6.48 11.82 -13.24
N ASP A 37 7.05 10.83 -12.55
CA ASP A 37 6.73 9.43 -12.77
C ASP A 37 5.53 9.03 -11.92
N ILE A 38 4.55 8.42 -12.59
CA ILE A 38 3.29 7.95 -11.99
C ILE A 38 3.17 6.47 -12.25
N ILE A 39 3.04 5.68 -11.19
CA ILE A 39 2.71 4.27 -11.29
C ILE A 39 1.35 4.06 -10.65
N LEU A 40 0.44 3.44 -11.39
CA LEU A 40 -0.82 2.92 -10.88
C LEU A 40 -0.80 1.40 -11.06
N SER A 41 -1.04 0.70 -9.96
CA SER A 41 -1.04 -0.76 -9.89
C SER A 41 -2.36 -1.23 -9.31
N ARG A 42 -3.06 -2.10 -10.04
CA ARG A 42 -4.35 -2.66 -9.63
C ARG A 42 -4.17 -4.04 -9.03
N VAL A 43 -5.18 -4.48 -8.29
CA VAL A 43 -5.23 -5.84 -7.74
C VAL A 43 -5.14 -6.86 -8.87
N ARG A 44 -4.25 -7.85 -8.73
CA ARG A 44 -4.17 -9.02 -9.63
C ARG A 44 -5.04 -10.18 -9.15
N ASN A 45 -5.11 -10.36 -7.84
CA ASN A 45 -5.94 -11.37 -7.18
C ASN A 45 -6.77 -10.72 -6.07
N GLU A 46 -8.09 -10.63 -6.25
CA GLU A 46 -9.01 -10.04 -5.28
C GLU A 46 -8.87 -10.60 -3.87
N LYS A 47 -8.52 -11.88 -3.75
CA LYS A 47 -8.44 -12.57 -2.46
C LYS A 47 -7.27 -12.11 -1.61
N ASP A 48 -6.29 -11.46 -2.22
CA ASP A 48 -5.09 -10.98 -1.56
C ASP A 48 -5.06 -9.45 -1.49
N ALA A 49 -6.14 -8.75 -1.84
CA ALA A 49 -6.12 -7.31 -2.08
C ALA A 49 -5.74 -6.48 -0.84
N ILE A 50 -6.27 -6.85 0.34
CA ILE A 50 -6.05 -6.15 1.60
C ILE A 50 -5.69 -7.17 2.68
N CYS A 51 -4.55 -6.99 3.34
CA CYS A 51 -4.12 -7.83 4.46
C CYS A 51 -4.45 -7.15 5.79
N ASN A 52 -5.45 -7.65 6.52
CA ASN A 52 -5.89 -7.07 7.80
C ASN A 52 -5.12 -7.67 8.99
N GLY A 53 -3.79 -7.57 8.96
CA GLY A 53 -2.92 -8.11 10.02
C GLY A 53 -3.16 -7.47 11.40
N PHE A 54 -3.00 -8.24 12.48
CA PHE A 54 -3.22 -7.76 13.85
C PHE A 54 -2.21 -6.70 14.33
N THR A 55 -1.02 -6.70 13.75
CA THR A 55 0.10 -5.81 14.13
C THR A 55 0.46 -4.82 13.04
N GLU A 56 -0.30 -4.80 11.95
CA GLU A 56 0.02 -4.03 10.76
C GLU A 56 -0.81 -2.75 10.69
N GLY A 57 -0.22 -1.70 10.14
CA GLY A 57 -1.01 -0.61 9.58
C GLY A 57 -1.74 -1.08 8.31
N PRO A 58 -2.37 -0.15 7.56
CA PRO A 58 -3.00 -0.51 6.30
C PRO A 58 -2.00 -1.23 5.38
N SER A 59 -2.33 -2.46 5.00
CA SER A 59 -1.52 -3.31 4.14
C SER A 59 -2.30 -3.69 2.91
N PHE A 60 -1.85 -3.22 1.76
CA PHE A 60 -2.34 -3.63 0.45
C PHE A 60 -1.51 -4.80 -0.03
N GLY A 61 -2.18 -5.87 -0.44
CA GLY A 61 -1.50 -7.05 -0.93
C GLY A 61 -0.81 -7.83 0.18
N ASN A 62 -0.02 -8.81 -0.24
CA ASN A 62 0.93 -9.47 0.63
C ASN A 62 2.25 -8.69 0.71
N GLY A 63 2.17 -7.41 1.06
CA GLY A 63 3.32 -6.51 1.18
C GLY A 63 3.55 -5.56 0.01
N ASP A 64 2.64 -5.51 -0.98
CA ASP A 64 2.73 -4.58 -2.12
C ASP A 64 2.79 -3.11 -1.70
N LEU A 65 2.08 -2.77 -0.62
CA LEU A 65 2.27 -1.52 0.13
C LEU A 65 1.90 -1.77 1.59
N ARG A 66 2.88 -1.71 2.48
CA ARG A 66 2.70 -1.98 3.91
C ARG A 66 3.32 -0.89 4.76
N ALA A 67 2.52 -0.31 5.65
CA ALA A 67 2.99 0.60 6.69
C ALA A 67 3.05 -0.16 8.03
N THR A 68 4.24 -0.36 8.56
CA THR A 68 4.47 -1.06 9.84
C THR A 68 4.63 -0.04 10.97
N ASN A 69 3.81 -0.17 12.02
CA ASN A 69 3.82 0.71 13.20
C ASN A 69 3.74 2.21 12.88
N GLY A 70 3.18 2.57 11.71
CA GLY A 70 3.11 3.96 11.22
C GLY A 70 4.46 4.65 11.03
N SER A 71 5.57 3.92 11.06
CA SER A 71 6.93 4.50 11.03
C SER A 71 7.78 3.98 9.87
N ILE A 72 7.48 2.77 9.37
CA ILE A 72 8.24 2.12 8.31
C ILE A 72 7.29 1.79 7.16
N ILE A 73 7.71 2.07 5.95
CA ILE A 73 7.00 1.68 4.72
C ILE A 73 7.84 0.66 3.95
N GLN A 74 7.16 -0.36 3.44
CA GLN A 74 7.73 -1.40 2.58
C GLN A 74 6.83 -1.59 1.36
N CYS A 75 7.45 -1.83 0.21
CA CYS A 75 6.77 -2.15 -1.05
C CYS A 75 7.40 -3.40 -1.65
N HIS A 76 6.62 -4.47 -1.82
CA HIS A 76 7.06 -5.72 -2.44
C HIS A 76 6.01 -6.23 -3.40
N LYS A 77 6.35 -6.32 -4.69
CA LYS A 77 5.37 -6.72 -5.69
C LYS A 77 5.01 -8.20 -5.54
N GLU A 78 3.74 -8.48 -5.25
CA GLU A 78 3.20 -9.84 -5.12
C GLU A 78 1.76 -9.92 -5.66
N SER A 79 0.82 -9.23 -5.00
CA SER A 79 -0.63 -9.32 -5.23
C SER A 79 -1.20 -8.27 -6.19
N TYR A 80 -0.41 -7.25 -6.55
CA TYR A 80 -0.78 -6.21 -7.50
C TYR A 80 -0.04 -6.37 -8.84
N GLU A 81 -0.58 -5.77 -9.90
CA GLU A 81 -0.11 -5.97 -11.28
C GLU A 81 1.34 -5.51 -11.50
N LYS A 82 1.71 -4.38 -10.89
CA LYS A 82 2.98 -3.68 -11.07
C LYS A 82 3.64 -3.35 -9.72
N PRO A 83 4.98 -3.37 -9.66
CA PRO A 83 5.69 -2.79 -8.52
C PRO A 83 5.48 -1.26 -8.52
N ILE A 84 5.28 -0.67 -7.34
CA ILE A 84 5.23 0.81 -7.18
C ILE A 84 6.60 1.41 -6.82
N ARG A 85 7.60 0.57 -6.55
CA ARG A 85 9.02 0.90 -6.37
C ARG A 85 9.92 -0.11 -7.05
N ASN A 86 11.13 0.29 -7.40
CA ASN A 86 12.10 -0.58 -8.07
C ASN A 86 12.86 -1.52 -7.10
N THR A 87 12.83 -1.26 -5.80
CA THR A 87 13.48 -2.08 -4.77
C THR A 87 12.49 -2.45 -3.68
N ASP A 88 12.73 -3.59 -3.02
CA ASP A 88 11.93 -4.07 -1.89
C ASP A 88 12.41 -3.48 -0.54
N ASP A 89 13.10 -2.34 -0.58
CA ASP A 89 13.69 -1.71 0.59
C ASP A 89 12.63 -1.11 1.52
N CYS A 90 12.99 -1.05 2.81
CA CYS A 90 12.19 -0.39 3.82
C CYS A 90 12.68 1.05 4.02
N ASP A 91 11.75 1.99 4.09
CA ASP A 91 12.05 3.40 4.37
C ASP A 91 11.30 3.91 5.60
N VAL A 92 11.80 5.00 6.17
CA VAL A 92 11.12 5.74 7.24
C VAL A 92 10.05 6.62 6.63
N ILE A 93 8.85 6.56 7.21
CA ILE A 93 7.74 7.41 6.79
C ILE A 93 7.96 8.83 7.34
N GLY A 94 7.87 9.83 6.46
CA GLY A 94 7.91 11.24 6.86
C GLY A 94 6.56 11.71 7.41
N GLU A 95 5.48 11.40 6.70
CA GLU A 95 4.11 11.81 7.02
C GLU A 95 3.11 10.77 6.49
N ILE A 96 1.98 10.62 7.17
CA ILE A 96 0.85 9.76 6.76
C ILE A 96 -0.42 10.59 6.80
N GLU A 97 -1.14 10.58 5.70
CA GLU A 97 -2.48 11.17 5.61
C GLU A 97 -3.49 10.06 5.24
N ILE A 98 -4.68 10.10 5.85
CA ILE A 98 -5.75 9.15 5.61
C ILE A 98 -7.02 9.95 5.30
N PHE A 99 -7.65 9.64 4.15
CA PHE A 99 -8.85 10.31 3.68
C PHE A 99 -9.99 9.32 3.51
N GLN A 100 -11.21 9.75 3.85
CA GLN A 100 -12.43 9.04 3.53
C GLN A 100 -13.16 9.80 2.41
N VAL A 101 -13.53 9.08 1.35
CA VAL A 101 -14.37 9.62 0.27
C VAL A 101 -15.83 9.27 0.59
N VAL A 102 -16.72 10.26 0.55
CA VAL A 102 -18.16 10.16 0.87
C VAL A 102 -19.03 10.35 -0.36
#